data_AF-G5E3E2-F1
#
_entry.id   AF-G5E3E2-F1
#
_cell.length_a   1.000
_cell.length_b   1.000
_cell.length_c   1.000
_cell.angle_alpha   90.00
_cell.angle_beta   90.00
_cell.angle_gamma   90.00
#
_symmetry.space_group_name_H-M   'P 1'
#
loop_
_entity.id
_entity.type
_entity.pdbx_description
1 polymer ?
#
loop_
_entity_poly.entity_id
_entity_poly.type
_entity_poly.pdbx_seq_one_letter_code
_entity_poly.pdbx_strand_id
1 'polypeptide(L)'
;YRAIGGETALNIHNVFKKSILALGTDQQIAKWMPLANSYRIMGTYAQTELGHGTYLRGLETTATFDPSTQEFAWNSTSVELLKASIAHIHYLIVKSFVEVLGSLEKSPGIQKVLKSLCDLHALHGIFTHAGDFLLDGHLSAKQLDMVTTSYLGLLAVIRKDVVSLVDAFDYADQQLLSAIGSYDGNVYHNLLE
;
A
#
# COMPACT_ATOMS: atom_id res chain seq x y z
N TYR A 1 29.87 -1.06 -2.93
CA TYR A 1 28.50 -1.34 -3.41
C TYR A 1 27.77 -0.01 -3.51
N ARG A 2 27.60 0.56 -4.71
CA ARG A 2 26.73 1.73 -4.91
C ARG A 2 25.30 1.23 -4.75
N ALA A 3 24.59 1.73 -3.75
CA ALA A 3 23.20 1.41 -3.53
C ALA A 3 22.40 1.77 -4.79
N ILE A 4 21.97 0.76 -5.55
CA ILE A 4 20.89 0.90 -6.53
C ILE A 4 19.59 0.98 -5.71
N GLY A 5 19.37 2.11 -5.04
CA GLY A 5 18.32 2.21 -4.03
C GLY A 5 17.69 3.59 -3.86
N GLY A 6 18.07 4.56 -4.69
CA GLY A 6 17.44 5.88 -4.68
C GLY A 6 16.34 6.05 -5.72
N GLU A 7 16.51 5.48 -6.92
CA GLU A 7 15.63 5.74 -8.06
C GLU A 7 14.73 4.56 -8.46
N THR A 8 15.11 3.32 -8.15
CA THR A 8 14.47 2.15 -8.76
C THR A 8 13.08 1.83 -8.21
N ALA A 9 12.85 2.05 -6.91
CA ALA A 9 11.56 1.73 -6.30
C ALA A 9 10.42 2.67 -6.75
N LEU A 10 10.74 3.89 -7.18
CA LEU A 10 9.78 4.86 -7.69
C LEU A 10 9.60 4.79 -9.21
N ASN A 11 10.28 3.88 -9.91
CA ASN A 11 10.14 3.76 -11.36
C ASN A 11 8.71 3.41 -11.79
N ILE A 12 8.00 2.57 -11.02
CA ILE A 12 6.59 2.25 -11.31
C ILE A 12 5.71 3.49 -11.15
N HIS A 13 5.98 4.32 -10.13
CA HIS A 13 5.29 5.60 -9.96
C HIS A 13 5.61 6.58 -11.11
N ASN A 14 6.83 6.55 -11.65
CA ASN A 14 7.18 7.30 -12.85
C ASN A 14 6.44 6.80 -14.10
N VAL A 15 6.21 5.48 -14.23
CA VAL A 15 5.37 4.91 -15.28
C VAL A 15 3.92 5.39 -15.12
N PHE A 16 3.37 5.38 -13.90
CA PHE A 16 2.04 5.92 -13.62
C PHE A 16 1.90 7.40 -14.02
N LYS A 17 2.87 8.25 -13.67
CA LYS A 17 2.88 9.66 -14.10
C LYS A 17 2.94 9.81 -15.61
N LYS A 18 3.75 8.99 -16.29
CA LYS A 18 3.81 8.97 -17.76
C LYS A 18 2.48 8.55 -18.38
N SER A 19 1.77 7.59 -17.78
CA SER A 19 0.43 7.20 -18.23
C SER A 19 -0.59 8.33 -18.10
N ILE A 20 -0.57 9.10 -17.00
CA ILE A 20 -1.43 10.29 -16.86
C ILE A 20 -1.15 11.30 -17.96
N LEU A 21 0.13 11.58 -18.25
CA LEU A 21 0.53 12.53 -19.30
C LEU A 21 0.20 12.03 -20.71
N ALA A 22 0.31 10.73 -20.96
CA ALA A 22 0.11 10.15 -22.29
C ALA A 22 -1.37 9.90 -22.62
N LEU A 23 -2.20 9.59 -21.62
CA LEU A 23 -3.58 9.15 -21.81
C LEU A 23 -4.62 10.12 -21.25
N GLY A 24 -4.22 11.05 -20.37
CA GLY A 24 -5.13 12.00 -19.75
C GLY A 24 -5.49 13.17 -20.67
N THR A 25 -6.72 13.68 -20.53
CA THR A 25 -7.09 14.98 -21.10
C THR A 25 -6.39 16.13 -20.35
N ASP A 26 -6.31 17.32 -20.94
CA ASP A 26 -5.69 18.49 -20.27
C ASP A 26 -6.27 18.75 -18.87
N GLN A 27 -7.60 18.56 -18.73
CA GLN A 27 -8.30 18.72 -17.46
C GLN A 27 -7.93 17.64 -16.43
N GLN A 28 -7.74 16.38 -16.88
CA GLN A 28 -7.28 15.28 -16.02
C GLN A 28 -5.81 15.45 -15.63
N ILE A 29 -4.95 15.85 -16.55
CA ILE A 29 -3.53 16.13 -16.29
C ILE A 29 -3.41 17.24 -15.25
N ALA A 30 -4.11 18.35 -15.41
CA ALA A 30 -4.09 19.48 -14.48
C ALA A 30 -4.54 19.09 -13.06
N LYS A 31 -5.48 18.15 -12.94
CA LYS A 31 -5.98 17.66 -11.65
C LYS A 31 -5.01 16.67 -10.99
N TRP A 32 -4.54 15.67 -11.73
CA TRP A 32 -3.89 14.49 -11.14
C TRP A 32 -2.36 14.58 -11.08
N MET A 33 -1.71 15.30 -12.00
CA MET A 33 -0.25 15.43 -12.00
C MET A 33 0.32 16.14 -10.76
N PRO A 34 -0.28 17.23 -10.24
CA PRO A 34 0.20 17.85 -9.00
C PRO A 34 0.12 16.91 -7.80
N LEU A 35 -0.94 16.08 -7.74
CA LEU A 35 -1.15 15.10 -6.69
C LEU A 35 -0.15 13.94 -6.79
N ALA A 36 0.13 13.47 -8.00
CA ALA A 36 1.11 12.41 -8.23
C ALA A 36 2.53 12.89 -7.92
N ASN A 37 2.90 14.10 -8.36
CA ASN A 37 4.22 14.69 -8.08
C ASN A 37 4.47 14.96 -6.59
N SER A 38 3.40 15.22 -5.82
CA SER A 38 3.48 15.41 -4.37
C SER A 38 3.28 14.11 -3.58
N TYR A 39 3.24 12.95 -4.26
CA TYR A 39 2.98 11.64 -3.67
C TYR A 39 1.67 11.52 -2.88
N ARG A 40 0.73 12.45 -3.10
CA ARG A 40 -0.62 12.37 -2.53
C ARG A 40 -1.48 11.30 -3.21
N ILE A 41 -1.13 10.95 -4.45
CA ILE A 41 -1.60 9.74 -5.12
C ILE A 41 -0.37 8.97 -5.61
N MET A 42 -0.32 7.67 -5.36
CA MET A 42 0.75 6.80 -5.85
C MET A 42 0.13 5.71 -6.72
N GLY A 43 0.60 5.61 -7.97
CA GLY A 43 0.25 4.50 -8.84
C GLY A 43 1.17 3.31 -8.66
N THR A 44 0.57 2.13 -8.69
CA THR A 44 1.25 0.85 -8.80
C THR A 44 0.75 0.13 -10.06
N TYR A 45 1.54 -0.80 -10.57
CA TYR A 45 1.12 -1.69 -11.64
C TYR A 45 0.53 -2.96 -11.01
N ALA A 46 -0.74 -3.24 -11.28
CA ALA A 46 -1.42 -4.44 -10.83
C ALA A 46 -1.96 -5.21 -12.04
N GLN A 47 -1.56 -6.47 -12.18
CA GLN A 47 -2.07 -7.38 -13.20
C GLN A 47 -2.87 -8.49 -12.50
N THR A 48 -4.16 -8.56 -12.78
CA THR A 48 -5.10 -9.47 -12.11
C THR A 48 -5.31 -10.79 -12.85
N GLU A 49 -4.82 -10.89 -14.08
CA GLU A 49 -4.97 -12.08 -14.92
C GLU A 49 -3.68 -12.90 -14.94
N LEU A 50 -3.70 -14.05 -14.25
CA LEU A 50 -2.72 -15.14 -14.40
C LEU A 50 -3.00 -16.00 -15.66
N GLY A 51 -3.94 -15.61 -16.53
CA GLY A 51 -4.45 -16.48 -17.61
C GLY A 51 -4.14 -16.01 -19.03
N HIS A 52 -4.04 -14.70 -19.27
CA HIS A 52 -3.86 -14.15 -20.60
C HIS A 52 -2.67 -13.18 -20.59
N GLY A 53 -1.55 -13.63 -21.16
CA GLY A 53 -0.28 -12.90 -21.19
C GLY A 53 0.91 -13.84 -20.95
N THR A 54 1.69 -14.07 -22.00
CA THR A 54 3.00 -14.74 -22.10
C THR A 54 3.47 -15.63 -20.93
N TYR A 55 3.16 -16.93 -21.06
CA TYR A 55 4.00 -18.06 -20.63
C TYR A 55 4.39 -18.19 -19.14
N LEU A 56 3.39 -18.34 -18.25
CA LEU A 56 3.62 -18.72 -16.84
C LEU A 56 4.23 -20.13 -16.65
N ARG A 57 4.13 -21.02 -17.66
CA ARG A 57 4.85 -22.31 -17.65
C ARG A 57 6.38 -22.16 -17.82
N GLY A 58 6.89 -20.97 -18.14
CA GLY A 58 8.32 -20.67 -18.20
C GLY A 58 8.89 -20.03 -16.93
N LEU A 59 8.09 -19.92 -15.86
CA LEU A 59 8.57 -19.60 -14.51
C LEU A 59 9.25 -20.82 -13.83
N GLU A 60 9.67 -21.82 -14.60
CA GLU A 60 10.72 -22.72 -14.14
C GLU A 60 12.01 -21.91 -13.98
N THR A 61 12.61 -22.01 -12.79
CA THR A 61 13.78 -21.26 -12.36
C THR A 61 14.99 -21.58 -13.24
N THR A 62 15.17 -20.82 -14.32
CA THR A 62 16.33 -20.93 -15.21
C THR A 62 17.23 -19.71 -15.03
N ALA A 63 18.51 -19.95 -14.74
CA ALA A 63 19.54 -18.93 -14.67
C ALA A 63 20.28 -18.86 -16.00
N THR A 64 20.16 -17.74 -16.71
CA THR A 64 20.85 -17.52 -17.98
C THR A 64 22.04 -16.59 -17.75
N PHE A 65 23.25 -17.07 -18.06
CA PHE A 65 24.45 -16.25 -18.02
C PHE A 65 24.47 -15.31 -19.23
N ASP A 66 24.65 -14.01 -19.00
CA ASP A 66 24.88 -13.01 -20.03
C ASP A 66 26.39 -12.75 -20.17
N PRO A 67 27.04 -13.23 -21.26
CA PRO A 67 28.48 -13.06 -21.46
C PRO A 67 28.90 -11.61 -21.71
N SER A 68 27.97 -10.73 -22.09
CA SER A 68 28.27 -9.33 -22.43
C SER A 68 28.36 -8.43 -21.20
N THR A 69 27.59 -8.74 -20.15
CA THR A 69 27.58 -8.06 -18.85
C THR A 69 28.30 -8.86 -17.75
N GLN A 70 28.59 -10.14 -18.01
CA GLN A 70 29.08 -11.13 -17.04
C GLN A 70 28.15 -11.34 -15.83
N GLU A 71 26.85 -11.15 -16.02
CA GLU A 71 25.84 -11.29 -14.98
C GLU A 71 24.91 -12.49 -15.26
N PHE A 72 24.37 -13.11 -14.20
CA PHE A 72 23.31 -14.11 -14.33
C PHE A 72 21.96 -13.40 -14.25
N ALA A 73 21.13 -13.52 -15.29
CA ALA A 73 19.79 -12.93 -15.32
C ALA A 73 18.85 -13.64 -14.33
N TRP A 74 18.11 -12.83 -13.57
CA TRP A 74 17.81 -13.01 -12.15
C TRP A 74 16.42 -13.62 -11.88
N ASN A 75 16.08 -14.79 -12.46
CA ASN A 75 14.81 -15.45 -12.15
C ASN A 75 14.84 -16.19 -10.79
N SER A 76 16.03 -16.67 -10.40
CA SER A 76 16.29 -17.43 -9.15
C SER A 76 15.97 -16.68 -7.86
N THR A 77 15.85 -15.36 -7.96
CA THR A 77 15.84 -14.41 -6.86
C THR A 77 14.67 -13.42 -7.00
N SER A 78 13.75 -13.70 -7.95
CA SER A 78 12.55 -12.92 -8.20
C SER A 78 11.65 -12.84 -6.95
N VAL A 79 11.60 -13.91 -6.16
CA VAL A 79 10.79 -13.98 -4.93
C VAL A 79 11.34 -13.02 -3.88
N GLU A 80 12.66 -13.01 -3.67
CA GLU A 80 13.35 -12.14 -2.74
C GLU A 80 13.26 -10.67 -3.18
N LEU A 81 13.41 -10.39 -4.48
CA LEU A 81 13.23 -9.04 -5.02
C LEU A 81 11.80 -8.54 -4.84
N LEU A 82 10.79 -9.39 -5.04
CA LEU A 82 9.40 -9.03 -4.80
C LEU A 82 9.16 -8.71 -3.32
N LYS A 83 9.65 -9.57 -2.41
CA LYS A 83 9.56 -9.32 -0.96
C LYS A 83 10.23 -8.00 -0.57
N ALA A 84 11.45 -7.74 -1.05
CA ALA A 84 12.16 -6.49 -0.79
C ALA A 84 11.39 -5.27 -1.34
N SER A 85 10.79 -5.40 -2.51
CA SER A 85 9.98 -4.33 -3.13
C SER A 85 8.72 -4.04 -2.30
N ILE A 86 8.01 -5.07 -1.84
CA ILE A 86 6.82 -4.93 -0.98
C ILE A 86 7.21 -4.26 0.35
N ALA A 87 8.30 -4.71 0.98
CA ALA A 87 8.78 -4.13 2.24
C ALA A 87 9.16 -2.64 2.07
N HIS A 88 9.81 -2.29 0.96
CA HIS A 88 10.16 -0.90 0.65
C HIS A 88 8.92 -0.02 0.44
N ILE A 89 7.91 -0.52 -0.30
CA ILE A 89 6.64 0.19 -0.50
C ILE A 89 5.92 0.39 0.84
N HIS A 90 5.85 -0.64 1.67
CA HIS A 90 5.25 -0.55 3.00
C HIS A 90 5.95 0.50 3.87
N TYR A 91 7.29 0.51 3.88
CA TYR A 91 8.08 1.56 4.53
C TYR A 91 7.74 2.96 4.03
N LEU A 92 7.65 3.18 2.72
CA LEU A 92 7.31 4.48 2.14
C LEU A 92 5.91 4.95 2.55
N ILE A 93 4.93 4.05 2.56
CA ILE A 93 3.57 4.35 3.00
C ILE A 93 3.57 4.77 4.47
N VAL A 94 4.19 3.98 5.35
CA VAL A 94 4.27 4.29 6.79
C VAL A 94 5.00 5.60 7.02
N LYS A 95 6.13 5.83 6.34
CA LYS A 95 6.89 7.07 6.42
C LYS A 95 6.05 8.28 6.01
N SER A 96 5.39 8.22 4.85
CA SER A 96 4.53 9.30 4.37
C SER A 96 3.39 9.58 5.34
N PHE A 97 2.80 8.54 5.93
CA PHE A 97 1.74 8.68 6.92
C PHE A 97 2.23 9.43 8.17
N VAL A 98 3.41 9.05 8.70
CA VAL A 98 4.03 9.74 9.84
C VAL A 98 4.36 11.20 9.52
N GLU A 99 4.86 11.50 8.32
CA GLU A 99 5.12 12.88 7.87
C GLU A 99 3.84 13.72 7.82
N VAL A 100 2.75 13.16 7.29
CA VAL A 100 1.43 13.81 7.28
C VAL A 100 0.93 14.04 8.71
N LEU A 101 1.08 13.08 9.62
CA LEU A 101 0.70 13.23 11.02
C LEU A 101 1.45 14.39 11.70
N GLY A 102 2.72 14.59 11.36
CA GLY A 102 3.51 15.74 11.83
C GLY A 102 2.96 17.09 11.35
N SER A 103 2.24 17.14 10.22
CA SER A 103 1.63 18.37 9.72
C SER A 103 0.28 18.72 10.35
N LEU A 104 -0.32 17.80 11.11
CA LEU A 104 -1.69 17.92 11.66
C LEU A 104 -1.77 18.49 13.08
N GLU A 105 -0.72 19.19 13.55
CA GLU A 105 -0.63 19.73 14.92
C GLU A 105 -1.83 20.63 15.32
N LYS A 106 -2.46 21.30 14.35
CA LYS A 106 -3.60 22.20 14.58
C LYS A 106 -4.93 21.46 14.78
N SER A 107 -4.97 20.14 14.61
CA SER A 107 -6.19 19.33 14.71
C SER A 107 -5.94 18.07 15.55
N PRO A 108 -5.76 18.22 16.88
CA PRO A 108 -5.31 17.13 17.75
C PRO A 108 -6.27 15.94 17.78
N GLY A 109 -7.59 16.17 17.61
CA GLY A 109 -8.57 15.10 17.49
C GLY A 109 -8.36 14.21 16.26
N ILE A 110 -8.23 14.84 15.09
CA ILE A 110 -7.99 14.15 13.81
C ILE A 110 -6.63 13.46 13.84
N GLN A 111 -5.60 14.16 14.31
CA GLN A 111 -4.25 13.62 14.43
C GLN A 111 -4.22 12.35 15.29
N LYS A 112 -4.96 12.31 16.40
CA LYS A 112 -5.06 11.13 17.28
C LYS A 112 -5.69 9.92 16.58
N VAL A 113 -6.78 10.12 15.86
CA VAL A 113 -7.46 9.03 15.15
C VAL A 113 -6.60 8.52 13.99
N LEU A 114 -6.04 9.41 13.18
CA LEU A 114 -5.15 9.05 12.09
C LEU A 114 -3.85 8.41 12.59
N LYS A 115 -3.33 8.80 13.76
CA LYS A 115 -2.19 8.14 14.41
C LYS A 115 -2.51 6.69 14.74
N SER A 116 -3.71 6.42 15.27
CA SER A 116 -4.17 5.05 15.54
C SER A 116 -4.21 4.21 14.25
N LEU A 117 -4.69 4.77 13.14
CA LEU A 117 -4.71 4.09 11.84
C LEU A 117 -3.29 3.85 11.28
N CYS A 118 -2.39 4.83 11.41
CA CYS A 118 -0.99 4.69 11.02
C CYS A 118 -0.29 3.59 11.81
N ASP A 119 -0.49 3.56 13.13
CA ASP A 119 0.07 2.52 14.00
C ASP A 119 -0.52 1.16 13.67
N LEU A 120 -1.83 1.07 13.42
CA LEU A 120 -2.47 -0.17 13.01
C LEU A 120 -1.87 -0.69 11.69
N HIS A 121 -1.69 0.18 10.68
CA HIS A 121 -1.11 -0.21 9.39
C HIS A 121 0.36 -0.64 9.51
N ALA A 122 1.15 0.06 10.32
CA ALA A 122 2.54 -0.29 10.57
C ALA A 122 2.66 -1.64 11.30
N LEU A 123 1.89 -1.82 12.39
CA LEU A 123 1.88 -3.06 13.17
C LEU A 123 1.31 -4.23 12.37
N HIS A 124 0.32 -3.99 11.51
CA HIS A 124 -0.20 -5.02 10.60
C HIS A 124 0.89 -5.52 9.65
N GLY A 125 1.72 -4.63 9.09
CA GLY A 125 2.84 -5.04 8.24
C GLY A 125 3.86 -5.89 8.99
N ILE A 126 4.21 -5.50 10.22
CA ILE A 126 5.12 -6.28 11.07
C ILE A 126 4.50 -7.63 11.42
N PHE A 127 3.24 -7.67 11.81
CA PHE A 127 2.51 -8.89 12.17
C PHE A 127 2.41 -9.86 10.97
N THR A 128 2.06 -9.37 9.79
CA THR A 128 1.92 -10.16 8.56
C THR A 128 3.26 -10.75 8.08
N HIS A 129 4.37 -10.03 8.32
CA HIS A 129 5.72 -10.45 7.91
C HIS A 129 6.61 -10.85 9.09
N ALA A 130 6.01 -11.25 10.22
CA ALA A 130 6.71 -11.49 11.47
C ALA A 130 7.88 -12.47 11.38
N GLY A 131 7.76 -13.48 10.51
CA GLY A 131 8.81 -14.47 10.28
C GLY A 131 10.12 -13.85 9.79
N ASP A 132 10.05 -12.87 8.88
CA ASP A 132 11.23 -12.20 8.33
C ASP A 132 11.95 -11.38 9.43
N PHE A 133 11.18 -10.63 10.25
CA PHE A 133 11.73 -9.86 11.37
C PHE A 133 12.36 -10.72 12.47
N LEU A 134 11.83 -11.91 12.70
CA LEU A 134 12.39 -12.88 13.65
C LEU A 134 13.65 -13.53 13.10
N LEU A 135 13.63 -13.95 11.83
CA LEU A 135 14.75 -14.62 11.16
C LEU A 135 15.98 -13.71 11.10
N ASP A 136 15.79 -12.44 10.75
CA ASP A 136 16.86 -11.45 10.62
C ASP A 136 17.32 -10.88 11.97
N GLY A 137 16.66 -11.26 13.08
CA GLY A 137 16.98 -10.80 14.43
C GLY A 137 16.63 -9.33 14.69
N HIS A 138 15.81 -8.70 13.83
CA HIS A 138 15.32 -7.34 14.03
C HIS A 138 14.29 -7.25 15.16
N LEU A 139 13.53 -8.32 15.42
CA LEU A 139 12.61 -8.42 16.55
C LEU A 139 12.84 -9.73 17.30
N SER A 140 12.68 -9.68 18.63
CA SER A 140 12.58 -10.86 19.48
C SER A 140 11.14 -11.36 19.56
N ALA A 141 10.96 -12.64 19.93
CA ALA A 141 9.63 -13.22 20.17
C ALA A 141 8.79 -12.41 21.17
N LYS A 142 9.43 -11.86 22.21
CA LYS A 142 8.76 -10.99 23.19
C LYS A 142 8.29 -9.68 22.57
N GLN A 143 9.10 -9.05 21.72
CA GLN A 143 8.68 -7.83 21.02
C GLN A 143 7.55 -8.11 20.02
N LEU A 144 7.54 -9.28 19.38
CA LEU A 144 6.45 -9.68 18.50
C LEU A 144 5.13 -9.92 19.26
N ASP A 145 5.20 -10.49 20.45
CA ASP A 145 4.05 -10.62 21.35
C ASP A 145 3.49 -9.23 21.75
N MET A 146 4.38 -8.27 22.02
CA MET A 146 3.98 -6.87 22.25
C MET A 146 3.32 -6.25 21.01
N VAL A 147 3.87 -6.46 19.81
CA VAL A 147 3.28 -6.00 18.54
C VAL A 147 1.87 -6.55 18.36
N THR A 148 1.69 -7.86 18.60
CA THR A 148 0.38 -8.52 18.49
C THR A 148 -0.63 -7.95 19.47
N THR A 149 -0.21 -7.74 20.73
CA THR A 149 -1.05 -7.14 21.77
C THR A 149 -1.46 -5.71 21.41
N SER A 150 -0.52 -4.89 20.95
CA SER A 150 -0.79 -3.51 20.51
C SER A 150 -1.68 -3.46 19.28
N TYR A 151 -1.49 -4.34 18.30
CA TYR A 151 -2.31 -4.45 17.10
C TYR A 151 -3.78 -4.75 17.45
N LEU A 152 -4.02 -5.77 18.29
CA LEU A 152 -5.37 -6.12 18.74
C LEU A 152 -6.00 -5.01 19.59
N GLY A 153 -5.21 -4.35 20.44
CA GLY A 153 -5.67 -3.20 21.22
C GLY A 153 -6.12 -2.03 20.34
N LEU A 154 -5.41 -1.74 19.27
CA LEU A 154 -5.76 -0.66 18.33
C LEU A 154 -7.05 -0.97 17.57
N LEU A 155 -7.32 -2.22 17.20
CA LEU A 155 -8.59 -2.60 16.58
C LEU A 155 -9.79 -2.23 17.49
N ALA A 156 -9.68 -2.48 18.79
CA ALA A 156 -10.73 -2.12 19.76
C ALA A 156 -10.91 -0.60 19.91
N VAL A 157 -9.84 0.18 19.76
CA VAL A 157 -9.89 1.64 19.77
C VAL A 157 -10.57 2.15 18.49
N ILE A 158 -10.08 1.74 17.32
CA ILE A 158 -10.55 2.20 16.00
C ILE A 158 -12.00 1.77 15.74
N ARG A 159 -12.43 0.63 16.28
CA ARG A 159 -13.82 0.14 16.15
C ARG A 159 -14.86 1.17 16.57
N LYS A 160 -14.54 2.10 17.49
CA LYS A 160 -15.46 3.14 17.96
C LYS A 160 -15.66 4.25 16.93
N ASP A 161 -14.66 4.50 16.09
CA ASP A 161 -14.64 5.62 15.14
C ASP A 161 -14.83 5.14 13.68
N VAL A 162 -14.96 3.83 13.44
CA VAL A 162 -14.93 3.24 12.08
C VAL A 162 -16.03 3.78 11.15
N VAL A 163 -17.23 4.05 11.66
CA VAL A 163 -18.34 4.61 10.86
C VAL A 163 -18.00 6.04 10.44
N SER A 164 -17.64 6.89 11.41
CA SER A 164 -17.22 8.27 11.13
C SER A 164 -16.00 8.36 10.20
N LEU A 165 -15.10 7.37 10.26
CA LEU A 165 -13.92 7.29 9.39
C LEU A 165 -14.28 6.97 7.93
N VAL A 166 -15.26 6.08 7.70
CA VAL A 166 -15.72 5.79 6.33
C VAL A 166 -16.63 6.89 5.81
N ASP A 167 -17.44 7.51 6.67
CA ASP A 167 -18.27 8.66 6.32
C ASP A 167 -17.41 9.87 5.91
N ALA A 168 -16.21 10.01 6.48
CA ALA A 168 -15.26 11.07 6.11
C ALA A 168 -14.76 11.00 4.66
N PHE A 169 -14.98 9.89 3.94
CA PHE A 169 -14.76 9.85 2.49
C PHE A 169 -15.80 10.64 1.69
N ASP A 170 -16.93 10.98 2.31
CA ASP A 170 -17.98 11.84 1.74
C ASP A 170 -18.51 11.31 0.40
N TYR A 171 -18.63 9.98 0.29
CA TYR A 171 -19.25 9.34 -0.86
C TYR A 171 -20.77 9.40 -0.75
N ALA A 172 -21.43 9.87 -1.81
CA ALA A 172 -22.88 9.81 -1.90
C ALA A 172 -23.37 8.40 -2.23
N ASP A 173 -24.57 8.03 -1.77
CA ASP A 173 -25.16 6.70 -2.02
C ASP A 173 -25.26 6.38 -3.53
N GLN A 174 -25.50 7.39 -4.38
CA GLN A 174 -25.54 7.22 -5.83
C GLN A 174 -24.16 6.87 -6.43
N GLN A 175 -23.07 7.22 -5.75
CA GLN A 175 -21.70 6.86 -6.14
C GLN A 175 -21.32 5.48 -5.58
N LEU A 176 -21.77 5.15 -4.37
CA LEU A 176 -21.51 3.86 -3.73
C LEU A 176 -22.26 2.71 -4.42
N LEU A 177 -23.47 2.98 -4.96
CA LEU A 177 -24.34 2.00 -5.62
C LEU A 177 -24.44 0.69 -4.83
N SER A 178 -24.57 0.81 -3.51
CA SER A 178 -24.53 -0.32 -2.58
C SER A 178 -25.66 -0.20 -1.57
N ALA A 179 -26.62 -1.13 -1.64
CA ALA A 179 -27.69 -1.22 -0.65
C ALA A 179 -27.19 -1.54 0.76
N ILE A 180 -26.05 -2.24 0.90
CA ILE A 180 -25.45 -2.57 2.20
C ILE A 180 -24.65 -1.40 2.76
N GLY A 181 -24.11 -0.54 1.88
CA GLY A 181 -23.33 0.64 2.24
C GLY A 181 -24.13 1.93 2.28
N SER A 182 -25.47 1.87 2.34
CA SER A 182 -26.30 3.07 2.36
C SER A 182 -26.05 3.88 3.63
N TYR A 183 -25.97 5.20 3.47
CA TYR A 183 -25.70 6.12 4.58
C TYR A 183 -26.74 6.03 5.71
N ASP A 184 -28.00 5.76 5.36
CA ASP A 184 -29.11 5.62 6.32
C ASP A 184 -29.11 4.31 7.12
N GLY A 185 -28.28 3.34 6.73
CA GLY A 185 -28.24 2.00 7.32
C GLY A 185 -29.48 1.14 7.08
N ASN A 186 -30.41 1.54 6.20
CA ASN A 186 -31.66 0.81 5.92
C ASN A 186 -31.48 -0.32 4.90
N VAL A 187 -30.50 -1.18 5.16
CA VAL A 187 -30.01 -2.19 4.20
C VAL A 187 -31.10 -3.12 3.69
N TYR A 188 -31.96 -3.64 4.57
CA TYR A 188 -32.94 -4.66 4.20
C TYR A 188 -34.05 -4.11 3.29
N HIS A 189 -34.45 -2.85 3.50
CA HIS A 189 -35.41 -2.21 2.62
C HIS A 189 -34.80 -1.95 1.24
N ASN A 190 -33.60 -1.38 1.22
CA ASN A 190 -32.87 -1.03 -0.01
C ASN A 190 -32.46 -2.25 -0.85
N LEU A 191 -32.39 -3.45 -0.25
CA LEU A 191 -32.13 -4.70 -0.96
C LEU A 191 -33.39 -5.33 -1.61
N LEU A 192 -34.58 -4.96 -1.14
CA LEU A 192 -35.84 -5.55 -1.59
C LEU A 192 -36.57 -4.71 -2.64
N GLU A 193 -36.23 -3.43 -2.77
CA GLU A 193 -36.66 -2.53 -3.85
C GLU A 193 -35.77 -2.64 -5.09
#